data_AF-A0A3D2J1L1-F1
#
_entry.id   AF-A0A3D2J1L1-F1
#
_cell.length_a   1.000
_cell.length_b   1.000
_cell.length_c   1.000
_cell.angle_alpha   90.00
_cell.angle_beta   90.00
_cell.angle_gamma   90.00
#
_symmetry.space_group_name_H-M   'P 1'
#
loop_
_entity.id
_entity.type
_entity.pdbx_description
1 polymer ?
#
loop_
_entity_poly.entity_id
_entity_poly.type
_entity_poly.pdbx_seq_one_letter_code
_entity_poly.pdbx_strand_id
1 'polypeptide(L)'
;GETRPAAHWLQHLSGAHETLLTADLTEWHTYTLEWRTHLASFWVDGVLVLRVPDPPARPLGFVAWLDNQYAVATPRGELRFGTLNSGPEWFELGSIHIEPL
;
A
#
# COMPACT_ATOMS: atom_id res chain seq x y z
N GLY A 1 3.52 -5.20 22.61
CA GLY A 1 2.64 -4.07 22.95
C GLY A 1 1.81 -3.77 21.73
N GLU A 2 0.50 -3.89 21.85
CA GLU A 2 -0.45 -3.95 20.74
C GLU A 2 -0.44 -2.67 19.89
N THR A 3 0.03 -2.78 18.65
CA THR A 3 -0.01 -1.74 17.60
C THR A 3 -1.36 -1.64 16.89
N ARG A 4 -2.30 -2.53 17.22
CA ARG A 4 -3.64 -2.64 16.61
C ARG A 4 -4.54 -1.38 16.70
N PRO A 5 -4.50 -0.54 17.75
CA PRO A 5 -5.43 0.60 17.84
C PRO A 5 -5.07 1.77 16.91
N ALA A 6 -3.83 1.82 16.42
CA ALA A 6 -3.26 2.99 15.75
C ALA A 6 -3.75 3.17 14.30
N ALA A 7 -3.82 2.08 13.54
CA ALA A 7 -4.24 2.08 12.13
C ALA A 7 -5.70 2.55 11.98
N HIS A 8 -6.56 2.30 12.97
CA HIS A 8 -7.99 2.61 12.88
C HIS A 8 -8.31 4.12 12.90
N TRP A 9 -7.46 4.96 13.51
CA TRP A 9 -7.75 6.40 13.66
C TRP A 9 -7.40 7.23 12.44
N LEU A 10 -6.37 6.86 11.68
CA LEU A 10 -6.00 7.53 10.42
C LEU A 10 -7.01 7.25 9.29
N GLN A 11 -7.59 6.05 9.26
CA GLN A 11 -8.68 5.71 8.33
C GLN A 11 -9.89 6.62 8.50
N HIS A 12 -10.27 6.95 9.74
CA HIS A 12 -11.53 7.67 10.03
C HIS A 12 -11.54 9.12 9.56
N LEU A 13 -10.37 9.77 9.47
CA LEU A 13 -10.26 11.18 9.05
C LEU A 13 -9.98 11.33 7.55
N SER A 14 -9.44 10.30 6.89
CA SER A 14 -9.08 10.32 5.47
C SER A 14 -10.07 9.57 4.57
N GLY A 15 -10.87 8.65 5.12
CA GLY A 15 -11.63 7.68 4.35
C GLY A 15 -10.76 6.62 3.67
N ALA A 16 -9.45 6.59 3.96
CA ALA A 16 -8.53 5.61 3.40
C ALA A 16 -8.73 4.24 4.05
N HIS A 17 -8.56 3.19 3.25
CA HIS A 17 -8.51 1.82 3.72
C HIS A 17 -7.06 1.32 3.60
N GLU A 18 -6.55 0.71 4.66
CA GLU A 18 -5.18 0.18 4.70
C GLU A 18 -5.12 -1.16 5.44
N THR A 19 -4.10 -1.95 5.14
CA THR A 19 -3.78 -3.20 5.84
C THR A 19 -2.27 -3.32 5.99
N LEU A 20 -1.80 -3.92 7.09
CA LEU A 20 -0.39 -4.21 7.27
C LEU A 20 -0.05 -5.50 6.53
N LEU A 21 0.93 -5.44 5.64
CA LEU A 21 1.48 -6.63 5.01
C LEU A 21 2.50 -7.30 5.93
N THR A 22 2.40 -8.62 6.06
CA THR A 22 3.39 -9.45 6.78
C THR A 22 4.36 -10.14 5.82
N ALA A 23 4.26 -9.87 4.52
CA ALA A 23 5.17 -10.38 3.50
C ALA A 23 6.58 -9.75 3.65
N ASP A 24 7.62 -10.52 3.36
CA ASP A 24 8.99 -10.03 3.38
C ASP A 24 9.29 -9.30 2.07
N LEU A 25 9.52 -7.99 2.15
CA LEU A 25 9.71 -7.16 0.95
C LEU A 25 10.98 -7.48 0.16
N THR A 26 11.89 -8.29 0.71
CA THR A 26 13.13 -8.72 0.04
C THR A 26 12.95 -10.00 -0.80
N GLU A 27 11.79 -10.65 -0.70
CA GLU A 27 11.45 -11.85 -1.46
C GLU A 27 10.57 -11.52 -2.67
N TRP A 28 10.54 -12.43 -3.65
CA TRP A 28 9.66 -12.31 -4.80
C TRP A 28 8.20 -12.53 -4.40
N HIS A 29 7.36 -11.56 -4.74
CA HIS A 29 5.92 -11.62 -4.47
C HIS A 29 5.11 -11.27 -5.70
N THR A 30 3.93 -11.90 -5.81
CA THR A 30 2.92 -11.51 -6.80
C THR A 30 1.90 -10.59 -6.14
N TYR A 31 1.89 -9.33 -6.55
CA TYR A 31 0.88 -8.36 -6.14
C TYR A 31 -0.19 -8.27 -7.22
N THR A 32 -1.46 -8.38 -6.81
CA THR A 32 -2.60 -8.19 -7.72
C THR A 32 -3.47 -7.07 -7.19
N LEU A 33 -3.92 -6.22 -8.10
CA LEU A 33 -4.91 -5.17 -7.86
C LEU A 33 -6.02 -5.31 -8.88
N GLU A 34 -7.24 -5.55 -8.40
CA GLU A 34 -8.44 -5.48 -9.22
C GLU A 34 -9.12 -4.15 -8.93
N TRP A 35 -9.31 -3.35 -9.99
CA TRP A 35 -9.89 -2.02 -9.91
C TRP A 35 -11.24 -2.00 -10.61
N ARG A 36 -12.33 -2.11 -9.84
CA ARG A 36 -13.72 -2.05 -10.35
C ARG A 36 -14.40 -0.78 -9.83
N THR A 37 -15.51 -0.40 -10.47
CA THR A 37 -16.26 0.82 -10.11
C THR A 37 -16.81 0.85 -8.69
N HIS A 38 -17.03 -0.31 -8.06
CA HIS A 38 -17.64 -0.41 -6.73
C HIS A 38 -16.76 -1.14 -5.70
N LEU A 39 -15.66 -1.73 -6.14
CA LEU A 39 -14.78 -2.51 -5.28
C LEU A 39 -13.37 -2.51 -5.83
N ALA A 40 -12.42 -2.09 -5.01
CA ALA A 40 -11.01 -2.42 -5.21
C ALA A 40 -10.64 -3.58 -4.28
N SER A 41 -9.87 -4.52 -4.81
CA SER A 41 -9.38 -5.69 -4.06
C SER A 41 -7.88 -5.82 -4.28
N PHE A 42 -7.17 -6.18 -3.22
CA PHE A 42 -5.72 -6.27 -3.19
C PHE A 42 -5.32 -7.66 -2.73
N TRP A 43 -4.37 -8.28 -3.43
CA TRP A 43 -3.84 -9.60 -3.11
C TRP A 43 -2.33 -9.60 -3.06
N VAL A 44 -1.79 -10.46 -2.21
CA VAL A 44 -0.37 -10.84 -2.16
C VAL A 44 -0.31 -12.35 -2.26
N ASP A 45 0.40 -12.86 -3.26
CA ASP A 45 0.56 -14.29 -3.54
C ASP A 45 -0.78 -15.05 -3.61
N GLY A 46 -1.78 -14.42 -4.24
CA GLY A 46 -3.13 -14.96 -4.38
C GLY A 46 -4.01 -14.88 -3.12
N VAL A 47 -3.48 -14.40 -2.00
CA VAL A 47 -4.24 -14.19 -0.76
C VAL A 47 -4.83 -12.78 -0.75
N LEU A 48 -6.14 -12.68 -0.61
CA LEU A 48 -6.84 -11.39 -0.49
C LEU A 48 -6.48 -10.72 0.84
N VAL A 49 -5.81 -9.56 0.77
CA VAL A 49 -5.32 -8.83 1.97
C VAL A 49 -6.15 -7.59 2.31
N LEU A 50 -6.82 -6.99 1.32
CA LEU A 50 -7.64 -5.79 1.54
C LEU A 50 -8.79 -5.72 0.53
N ARG A 51 -9.97 -5.32 1.02
CA ARG A 51 -11.15 -4.94 0.21
C ARG A 51 -11.54 -3.52 0.54
N VAL A 52 -11.77 -2.72 -0.51
CA VAL A 52 -12.09 -1.30 -0.41
C VAL A 52 -13.36 -1.01 -1.20
N PRO A 53 -14.49 -0.70 -0.54
CA PRO A 53 -15.71 -0.29 -1.23
C PRO A 53 -15.53 1.10 -1.86
N ASP A 54 -16.28 1.36 -2.93
CA ASP A 54 -16.41 2.68 -3.56
C ASP A 54 -15.08 3.37 -3.92
N PRO A 55 -14.16 2.71 -4.65
CA PRO A 55 -12.90 3.32 -5.08
C PRO A 55 -13.14 4.44 -6.12
N PRO A 56 -12.14 5.33 -6.35
CA PRO A 56 -12.22 6.33 -7.41
C PRO A 56 -12.55 5.73 -8.78
N ALA A 57 -13.58 6.28 -9.45
CA ALA A 57 -14.12 5.72 -10.70
C ALA A 57 -13.27 5.92 -11.96
N ARG A 58 -12.09 6.54 -11.85
CA ARG A 58 -11.22 6.84 -13.00
C ARG A 58 -10.21 5.72 -13.23
N PRO A 59 -9.71 5.55 -14.47
CA PRO A 59 -8.63 4.62 -14.75
C PRO A 59 -7.41 4.89 -13.86
N LEU A 60 -6.76 3.82 -13.40
CA LEU A 60 -5.55 3.89 -12.61
C LEU A 60 -4.32 3.84 -13.53
N GLY A 61 -3.27 4.59 -13.16
CA GLY A 61 -1.94 4.44 -13.75
C GLY A 61 -1.02 3.68 -12.80
N PHE A 62 -0.20 2.78 -13.34
CA PHE A 62 0.85 2.12 -12.58
C PHE A 62 2.14 2.95 -12.60
N VAL A 63 2.69 3.24 -11.42
CA VAL A 63 3.98 3.90 -11.23
C VAL A 63 4.73 3.14 -10.15
N ALA A 64 5.94 2.67 -10.47
CA ALA A 64 6.84 2.06 -9.51
C ALA A 64 8.09 2.94 -9.38
N TRP A 65 8.45 3.27 -8.14
CA TRP A 65 9.57 4.15 -7.82
C TRP A 65 10.08 3.81 -6.42
N LEU A 66 11.39 3.90 -6.23
CA LEU A 66 12.06 3.69 -4.95
C LEU A 66 12.70 5.01 -4.55
N ASP A 67 12.47 5.42 -3.33
CA ASP A 67 13.17 6.53 -2.72
C ASP A 67 13.62 6.15 -1.30
N ASN A 68 14.28 7.10 -0.64
CA ASN A 68 14.60 7.00 0.77
C ASN A 68 13.75 7.98 1.61
N GLN A 69 12.62 8.47 1.10
CA GLN A 69 11.78 9.42 1.82
C GLN A 69 10.80 8.66 2.71
N TYR A 70 10.48 9.23 3.87
CA TYR A 70 9.48 8.64 4.76
C TYR A 70 8.51 9.70 5.29
N ALA A 71 7.30 9.25 5.59
CA ALA A 71 6.30 9.98 6.35
C ALA A 71 5.83 9.09 7.51
N VAL A 72 5.78 9.63 8.72
CA VAL A 72 5.18 8.99 9.89
C VAL A 72 3.96 9.78 10.29
N ALA A 73 2.82 9.10 10.42
CA ALA A 73 1.64 9.64 11.07
C ALA A 73 1.35 8.78 12.30
N THR A 74 1.36 9.39 13.49
CA THR A 74 1.04 8.69 14.74
C THR A 74 -0.40 8.96 15.16
N PRO A 75 -1.04 8.06 15.94
CA PRO A 75 -2.40 8.28 16.46
C PRO A 75 -2.53 9.50 17.38
N ARG A 76 -1.41 10.03 17.89
CA ARG A 76 -1.39 11.24 18.73
C ARG A 76 -1.32 12.53 17.89
N GLY A 77 -1.38 12.42 16.56
CA GLY A 77 -1.35 13.56 15.64
C GLY A 77 0.06 14.05 15.31
N GLU A 78 1.12 13.31 15.65
CA GLU A 78 2.46 13.66 15.21
C GLU A 78 2.65 13.27 13.74
N LEU A 79 2.97 14.26 12.90
CA LEU A 79 3.42 14.08 11.53
C LEU A 79 4.93 14.33 11.47
N ARG A 80 5.69 13.37 10.94
CA ARG A 80 7.12 13.53 10.68
C ARG A 80 7.44 13.16 9.25
N PHE A 81 8.37 13.89 8.66
CA PHE A 81 8.85 13.66 7.31
C PHE A 81 10.37 13.72 7.33
N GLY A 82 11.00 12.98 6.43
CA GLY A 82 12.44 13.04 6.29
C GLY A 82 12.95 12.08 5.24
N THR A 83 14.26 11.87 5.28
CA THR A 83 14.95 10.87 4.49
C THR A 83 15.64 9.87 5.41
N LEU A 84 15.76 8.64 4.92
CA LEU A 84 16.55 7.58 5.53
C LEU A 84 17.98 7.71 5.02
N ASN A 85 18.93 7.55 5.93
CA ASN A 85 20.34 7.39 5.57
C ASN A 85 20.57 5.95 5.10
N SER A 86 20.21 5.65 3.86
CA SER A 86 20.41 4.36 3.22
C SER A 86 21.65 4.38 2.31
N GLY A 87 22.21 3.20 2.06
CA GLY A 87 23.11 3.01 0.93
C GLY A 87 22.33 3.00 -0.40
N PRO A 88 22.98 2.56 -1.49
CA PRO A 88 22.27 2.24 -2.72
C PRO A 88 21.26 1.10 -2.49
N GLU A 89 20.00 1.36 -2.79
CA GLU A 89 18.90 0.39 -2.69
C GLU A 89 18.29 0.18 -4.08
N TRP A 90 17.63 -0.96 -4.28
CA TRP A 90 16.98 -1.32 -5.54
C TRP A 90 15.73 -2.16 -5.29
N PHE A 91 14.82 -2.18 -6.26
CA PHE A 91 13.84 -3.25 -6.41
C PHE A 91 13.82 -3.70 -7.87
N GLU A 92 13.31 -4.90 -8.10
CA GLU A 92 13.11 -5.44 -9.43
C GLU A 92 11.62 -5.71 -9.68
N LEU A 93 11.21 -5.61 -10.94
CA LEU A 93 9.89 -6.02 -11.41
C LEU A 93 10.10 -7.15 -12.42
N GLY A 94 9.74 -8.37 -12.04
CA GLY A 94 9.90 -9.54 -12.90
C GLY A 94 8.94 -9.53 -14.08
N SER A 95 7.68 -9.14 -13.85
CA SER A 95 6.68 -8.94 -14.92
C SER A 95 5.59 -7.96 -14.47
N ILE A 96 4.92 -7.33 -15.43
CA ILE A 96 3.79 -6.43 -15.21
C ILE A 96 2.72 -6.76 -16.24
N HIS A 97 1.49 -7.00 -15.77
CA HIS A 97 0.32 -7.22 -16.60
C HIS A 97 -0.75 -6.22 -16.18
N ILE A 98 -1.24 -5.42 -17.14
CA ILE A 98 -2.30 -4.42 -16.93
C ILE A 98 -3.31 -4.63 -18.04
N GLU A 99 -4.50 -5.06 -17.66
CA GLU A 99 -5.59 -5.37 -18.58
C GLU A 99 -6.92 -4.80 -18.06
N PRO A 100 -7.86 -4.47 -18.97
CA PRO A 100 -9.23 -4.17 -18.56
C PRO A 100 -9.88 -5.38 -17.90
N LEU A 101 -10.68 -5.14 -16.84
CA LEU A 101 -11.49 -6.14 -16.14
C LEU A 101 -12.90 -6.27 -16.69
#